data_AF-A0AAX1EG27-F1
#
_entry.id   AF-A0AAX1EG27-F1
#
_cell.length_a   1.000
_cell.length_b   1.000
_cell.length_c   1.000
_cell.angle_alpha   90.00
_cell.angle_beta   90.00
_cell.angle_gamma   90.00
#
_symmetry.space_group_name_H-M   'P 1'
#
loop_
_entity.id
_entity.type
_entity.pdbx_description
1 polymer ?
#
loop_
_entity_poly.entity_id
_entity_poly.type
_entity_poly.pdbx_seq_one_letter_code
_entity_poly.pdbx_strand_id
1 'polypeptide(L)'
;MDEFNYEPWPELSYKDFLPTAHLLHMGLQVIGKLKLTTPFEPQWANVPLWISSRGLTTGPIQYDPGIFAVDIDLIAHKIICTTSWQSMSEFKLCSMSVAEFTQSLFKLLSEAGIKIEINLMPQEVSDPIPFNKDVKQRTYSQALANAWWRILVSSYRVMQRYHAKFNGKTPPVGLMWGTFDLRDARYQGVPVPATGINAEYIRRNAMNETQIEVGWWSGNENHPRPAYYSFTYPQPKGIEQSLIKPSAARWDSSMGLFVLDYADVQKSENSEEDLYMFLQSTYKAGSECAQWEKELVGSGKPV
;
A
#
# COMPACT_ATOMS: atom_id res chain seq x y z
N MET A 1 31.19 16.12 10.24
CA MET A 1 30.23 15.09 9.78
C MET A 1 28.91 15.80 9.76
N ASP A 2 28.40 16.13 8.57
CA ASP A 2 27.07 16.70 8.47
C ASP A 2 26.09 15.64 8.98
N GLU A 3 25.38 15.94 10.07
CA GLU A 3 24.26 15.13 10.52
C GLU A 3 23.26 15.06 9.36
N PHE A 4 23.01 13.86 8.85
CA PHE A 4 21.90 13.63 7.96
C PHE A 4 20.61 13.94 8.72
N ASN A 5 20.03 15.12 8.49
CA ASN A 5 18.76 15.54 9.10
C ASN A 5 17.59 14.80 8.43
N TYR A 6 17.46 13.51 8.71
CA TYR A 6 16.38 12.65 8.25
C TYR A 6 15.41 12.38 9.41
N GLU A 7 14.18 12.88 9.29
CA GLU A 7 13.12 12.62 10.26
C GLU A 7 12.31 11.38 9.82
N PRO A 8 12.40 10.21 10.48
CA PRO A 8 11.74 9.00 10.00
C PRO A 8 10.20 9.04 10.11
N TRP A 9 9.66 9.78 11.08
CA TRP A 9 8.24 9.82 11.41
C TRP A 9 7.70 11.26 11.37
N PRO A 10 7.61 11.89 10.18
CA PRO A 10 7.10 13.26 10.07
C PRO A 10 5.64 13.37 10.50
N GLU A 11 5.23 14.57 10.90
CA GLU A 11 3.80 14.89 10.99
C GLU A 11 3.14 14.84 9.59
N LEU A 12 1.92 14.33 9.52
CA LEU A 12 1.11 14.31 8.30
C LEU A 12 -0.34 14.70 8.60
N SER A 13 -0.66 15.97 8.34
CA SER A 13 -2.03 16.49 8.43
C SER A 13 -2.90 15.90 7.31
N TYR A 14 -3.94 15.16 7.68
CA TYR A 14 -4.90 14.60 6.70
C TYR A 14 -5.51 15.68 5.83
N LYS A 15 -5.95 16.79 6.45
CA LYS A 15 -6.61 17.90 5.76
C LYS A 15 -5.70 18.54 4.71
N ASP A 16 -4.45 18.82 5.07
CA ASP A 16 -3.51 19.49 4.17
C ASP A 16 -2.97 18.55 3.10
N PHE A 17 -2.86 17.25 3.42
CA PHE A 17 -2.42 16.24 2.49
C PHE A 17 -3.50 15.85 1.47
N LEU A 18 -4.79 15.99 1.80
CA LEU A 18 -5.91 15.50 0.99
C LEU A 18 -5.82 15.83 -0.52
N PRO A 19 -5.51 17.07 -0.97
CA PRO A 19 -5.39 17.36 -2.40
C PRO A 19 -4.23 16.60 -3.07
N THR A 20 -3.09 16.49 -2.37
CA THR A 20 -1.90 15.76 -2.82
C THR A 20 -2.15 14.25 -2.81
N ALA A 21 -2.79 13.74 -1.76
CA ALA A 21 -3.19 12.35 -1.61
C ALA A 21 -4.10 11.91 -2.75
N HIS A 22 -5.10 12.72 -3.11
CA HIS A 22 -6.00 12.39 -4.20
C HIS A 22 -5.28 12.33 -5.56
N LEU A 23 -4.43 13.31 -5.88
CA LEU A 23 -3.66 13.30 -7.12
C LEU A 23 -2.71 12.09 -7.17
N LEU A 24 -2.02 11.79 -6.07
CA LEU A 24 -1.18 10.60 -5.95
C LEU A 24 -1.99 9.32 -6.10
N HIS A 25 -3.07 9.14 -5.35
CA HIS A 25 -3.90 7.93 -5.39
C HIS A 25 -4.36 7.63 -6.80
N MET A 26 -4.97 8.61 -7.49
CA MET A 26 -5.42 8.40 -8.87
C MET A 26 -4.24 8.12 -9.82
N GLY A 27 -3.14 8.87 -9.72
CA GLY A 27 -1.95 8.64 -10.53
C GLY A 27 -1.31 7.26 -10.31
N LEU A 28 -1.26 6.81 -9.06
CA LEU A 28 -0.78 5.47 -8.70
C LEU A 28 -1.73 4.38 -9.19
N GLN A 29 -3.05 4.62 -9.28
CA GLN A 29 -3.94 3.68 -9.95
C GLN A 29 -3.62 3.57 -11.46
N VAL A 30 -3.37 4.69 -12.14
CA VAL A 30 -3.00 4.67 -13.57
C VAL A 30 -1.70 3.87 -13.77
N ILE A 31 -0.67 4.13 -12.96
CA ILE A 31 0.61 3.41 -13.01
C ILE A 31 0.42 1.93 -12.61
N GLY A 32 -0.27 1.67 -11.52
CA GLY A 32 -0.50 0.33 -10.99
C GLY A 32 -1.27 -0.58 -11.94
N LYS A 33 -2.20 -0.02 -12.72
CA LYS A 33 -2.93 -0.76 -13.75
C LYS A 33 -2.04 -1.25 -14.89
N LEU A 34 -0.87 -0.66 -15.12
CA LEU A 34 0.11 -1.22 -16.07
C LEU A 34 0.53 -2.63 -15.65
N LYS A 35 0.56 -2.91 -14.34
CA LYS A 35 0.90 -4.23 -13.79
C LYS A 35 -0.19 -5.28 -14.03
N LEU A 36 -1.41 -4.90 -14.44
CA LEU A 36 -2.46 -5.85 -14.82
C LEU A 36 -2.18 -6.53 -16.16
N THR A 37 -1.16 -6.06 -16.90
CA THR A 37 -0.67 -6.74 -18.10
C THR A 37 0.27 -7.91 -17.78
N THR A 38 0.75 -8.03 -16.53
CA THR A 38 1.60 -9.15 -16.12
C THR A 38 0.76 -10.37 -15.76
N PRO A 39 1.34 -11.59 -15.79
CA PRO A 39 0.65 -12.79 -15.34
C PRO A 39 0.06 -12.61 -13.94
N PHE A 40 -1.19 -13.03 -13.77
CA PHE A 40 -1.87 -13.00 -12.49
C PHE A 40 -1.12 -13.87 -11.47
N GLU A 41 -0.80 -13.29 -10.32
CA GLU A 41 -0.34 -14.03 -9.15
C GLU A 41 -1.48 -14.15 -8.12
N PRO A 42 -1.55 -15.29 -7.38
CA PRO A 42 -2.54 -15.46 -6.32
C PRO A 42 -2.63 -14.27 -5.37
N GLN A 43 -3.84 -13.91 -4.96
CA GLN A 43 -4.11 -12.78 -4.06
C GLN A 43 -3.55 -11.43 -4.55
N TRP A 44 -3.50 -11.28 -5.87
CA TRP A 44 -3.00 -10.09 -6.56
C TRP A 44 -1.54 -9.76 -6.21
N ALA A 45 -0.72 -10.75 -5.88
CA ALA A 45 0.65 -10.53 -5.41
C ALA A 45 1.54 -9.79 -6.45
N ASN A 46 1.19 -9.85 -7.74
CA ASN A 46 1.89 -9.14 -8.81
C ASN A 46 1.58 -7.63 -8.86
N VAL A 47 0.47 -7.17 -8.27
CA VAL A 47 -0.12 -5.84 -8.49
C VAL A 47 0.39 -4.69 -7.59
N PRO A 48 0.89 -4.88 -6.35
CA PRO A 48 1.32 -3.78 -5.50
C PRO A 48 2.44 -2.93 -6.12
N LEU A 49 2.56 -1.67 -5.70
CA LEU A 49 3.75 -0.87 -5.96
C LEU A 49 4.77 -1.11 -4.83
N TRP A 50 6.04 -1.28 -5.20
CA TRP A 50 7.11 -1.60 -4.28
C TRP A 50 7.78 -0.32 -3.77
N ILE A 51 8.17 -0.31 -2.50
CA ILE A 51 8.91 0.81 -1.90
C ILE A 51 10.35 0.78 -2.40
N SER A 52 10.83 1.93 -2.89
CA SER A 52 12.21 2.13 -3.31
C SER A 52 12.91 3.16 -2.41
N SER A 53 14.23 3.30 -2.56
CA SER A 53 15.02 4.30 -1.83
C SER A 53 14.69 5.76 -2.18
N ARG A 54 13.80 5.99 -3.16
CA ARG A 54 13.41 7.33 -3.63
C ARG A 54 11.90 7.54 -3.72
N GLY A 55 11.09 6.49 -3.55
CA GLY A 55 9.65 6.57 -3.75
C GLY A 55 9.01 5.19 -3.91
N LEU A 56 8.30 5.00 -5.01
CA LEU A 56 7.60 3.77 -5.35
C LEU A 56 7.98 3.31 -6.76
N THR A 57 7.91 2.00 -7.01
CA THR A 57 8.19 1.42 -8.33
C THR A 57 7.18 0.36 -8.69
N THR A 58 6.87 0.24 -9.99
CA THR A 58 6.15 -0.94 -10.50
C THR A 58 7.00 -2.21 -10.38
N GLY A 59 8.32 -2.08 -10.31
CA GLY A 59 9.23 -3.15 -10.68
C GLY A 59 9.13 -3.46 -12.18
N PRO A 60 9.76 -4.55 -12.64
CA PRO A 60 9.75 -4.93 -14.05
C PRO A 60 8.35 -5.35 -14.52
N ILE A 61 7.89 -4.75 -15.62
CA ILE A 61 6.70 -5.14 -16.37
C ILE A 61 7.16 -5.68 -17.73
N GLN A 62 6.67 -6.86 -18.10
CA GLN A 62 6.99 -7.50 -19.38
C GLN A 62 6.37 -6.73 -20.55
N TYR A 63 7.16 -6.50 -21.59
CA TYR A 63 6.73 -5.85 -22.83
C TYR A 63 7.72 -6.16 -23.95
N ASP A 64 7.28 -6.74 -25.07
CA ASP A 64 8.15 -7.07 -26.21
C ASP A 64 8.90 -5.81 -26.70
N PRO A 65 10.26 -5.80 -26.79
CA PRO A 65 11.19 -6.95 -26.76
C PRO A 65 11.82 -7.30 -25.40
N GLY A 66 11.40 -6.71 -24.28
CA GLY A 66 11.98 -6.98 -22.96
C GLY A 66 11.08 -6.60 -21.77
N ILE A 67 11.60 -5.74 -20.90
CA ILE A 67 10.90 -5.20 -19.73
C ILE A 67 11.04 -3.67 -19.64
N PHE A 68 10.06 -3.03 -19.00
CA PHE A 68 10.12 -1.64 -18.57
C PHE A 68 9.70 -1.49 -17.10
N ALA A 69 10.01 -0.37 -16.47
CA ALA A 69 9.54 -0.02 -15.14
C ALA A 69 9.13 1.45 -15.09
N VAL A 70 8.13 1.75 -14.26
CA VAL A 70 7.73 3.13 -13.95
C VAL A 70 8.02 3.39 -12.47
N ASP A 71 8.89 4.37 -12.23
CA ASP A 71 9.29 4.82 -10.91
C ASP A 71 8.64 6.16 -10.60
N ILE A 72 8.11 6.28 -9.39
CA ILE A 72 7.63 7.53 -8.80
C ILE A 72 8.72 7.99 -7.84
N ASP A 73 9.50 8.98 -8.25
CA ASP A 73 10.53 9.59 -7.41
C ASP A 73 9.90 10.70 -6.57
N LEU A 74 9.79 10.48 -5.26
CA LEU A 74 9.19 11.37 -4.27
C LEU A 74 10.24 12.22 -3.53
N ILE A 75 11.50 12.18 -4.00
CA ILE A 75 12.58 13.09 -3.59
C ILE A 75 12.78 14.15 -4.68
N ALA A 76 12.91 13.75 -5.94
CA ALA A 76 13.05 14.66 -7.08
C ALA A 76 11.68 15.08 -7.66
N HIS A 77 10.58 14.47 -7.22
CA HIS A 77 9.21 14.71 -7.67
C HIS A 77 9.07 14.53 -9.19
N LYS A 78 9.32 13.31 -9.65
CA LYS A 78 9.25 12.93 -11.07
C LYS A 78 8.64 11.55 -11.25
N ILE A 79 8.06 11.33 -12.42
CA ILE A 79 7.72 9.99 -12.93
C ILE A 79 8.77 9.64 -13.97
N ILE A 80 9.38 8.47 -13.83
CA ILE A 80 10.48 8.00 -14.67
C ILE A 80 10.07 6.68 -15.31
N CYS A 81 10.19 6.56 -16.62
CA CYS A 81 10.05 5.29 -17.32
C CYS A 81 11.44 4.83 -17.76
N THR A 82 11.83 3.62 -17.35
CA THR A 82 13.09 2.99 -17.77
C THR A 82 12.80 1.69 -18.50
N THR A 83 13.67 1.33 -19.45
CA THR A 83 13.49 0.14 -20.28
C THR A 83 14.80 -0.65 -20.36
N SER A 84 14.67 -1.97 -20.55
CA SER A 84 15.80 -2.87 -20.82
C SER A 84 16.44 -2.66 -22.21
N TRP A 85 15.82 -1.85 -23.08
CA TRP A 85 16.36 -1.45 -24.39
C TRP A 85 16.89 -0.01 -24.39
N GLN A 86 17.39 0.46 -23.23
CA GLN A 86 18.13 1.71 -23.05
C GLN A 86 17.32 3.02 -23.18
N SER A 87 16.02 2.97 -23.42
CA SER A 87 15.16 4.15 -23.33
C SER A 87 14.94 4.55 -21.87
N MET A 88 15.10 5.85 -21.60
CA MET A 88 14.75 6.51 -20.34
C MET A 88 14.05 7.83 -20.66
N SER A 89 12.87 8.03 -20.08
CA SER A 89 12.11 9.27 -20.19
C SER A 89 11.56 9.65 -18.82
N GLU A 90 11.26 10.94 -18.61
CA GLU A 90 10.68 11.42 -17.35
C GLU A 90 9.76 12.64 -17.55
N PHE A 91 8.84 12.85 -16.60
CA PHE A 91 8.14 14.12 -16.45
C PHE A 91 8.04 14.54 -14.97
N LYS A 92 7.90 15.85 -14.72
CA LYS A 92 7.81 16.40 -13.37
C LYS A 92 6.44 16.13 -12.76
N LEU A 93 6.42 15.67 -11.51
CA LEU A 93 5.23 15.59 -10.69
C LEU A 93 5.04 16.93 -9.96
N CYS A 94 3.97 17.64 -10.32
CA CYS A 94 3.61 18.96 -9.80
C CYS A 94 2.09 19.09 -9.68
N SER A 95 1.60 20.28 -9.31
CA SER A 95 0.16 20.56 -9.30
C SER A 95 -0.39 20.38 -10.72
N MET A 96 -1.35 19.47 -10.85
CA MET A 96 -2.01 19.14 -12.11
C MET A 96 -3.35 18.44 -11.83
N SER A 97 -4.15 18.25 -12.87
CA SER A 97 -5.30 17.36 -12.87
C SER A 97 -4.91 15.90 -13.07
N VAL A 98 -5.82 14.98 -12.75
CA VAL A 98 -5.61 13.54 -12.99
C VAL A 98 -5.58 13.25 -14.50
N ALA A 99 -6.36 13.98 -15.30
CA ALA A 99 -6.34 13.88 -16.76
C ALA A 99 -4.98 14.27 -17.35
N GLU A 100 -4.36 15.35 -16.87
CA GLU A 100 -3.01 15.77 -17.29
C GLU A 100 -1.93 14.77 -16.86
N PHE A 101 -2.01 14.24 -15.64
CA PHE A 101 -1.12 13.16 -15.19
C PHE A 101 -1.23 11.94 -16.10
N THR A 102 -2.46 11.52 -16.41
CA THR A 102 -2.75 10.37 -17.26
C THR A 102 -2.20 10.58 -18.67
N GLN A 103 -2.45 11.73 -19.26
CA GLN A 103 -1.90 12.08 -20.58
C GLN A 103 -0.38 12.10 -20.58
N SER A 104 0.24 12.66 -19.54
CA SER A 104 1.69 12.73 -19.40
C SER A 104 2.31 11.35 -19.29
N LEU A 105 1.69 10.43 -18.54
CA LEU A 105 2.14 9.04 -18.44
C LEU A 105 2.03 8.29 -19.78
N PHE A 106 0.92 8.40 -20.50
CA PHE A 106 0.80 7.73 -21.80
C PHE A 106 1.75 8.30 -22.85
N LYS A 107 2.01 9.62 -22.81
CA LYS A 107 3.04 10.25 -23.63
C LYS A 107 4.43 9.69 -23.28
N LEU A 108 4.76 9.63 -21.99
CA LEU A 108 6.02 9.07 -21.47
C LEU A 108 6.25 7.64 -21.97
N LEU A 109 5.23 6.78 -21.87
CA LEU A 109 5.27 5.40 -22.35
C LEU A 109 5.44 5.33 -23.86
N SER A 110 4.69 6.13 -24.62
CA SER A 110 4.78 6.16 -26.09
C SER A 110 6.15 6.63 -26.58
N GLU A 111 6.79 7.59 -25.91
CA GLU A 111 8.15 8.05 -26.22
C GLU A 111 9.19 6.95 -26.00
N ALA A 112 8.93 6.01 -25.08
CA ALA A 112 9.76 4.82 -24.86
C ALA A 112 9.41 3.63 -25.79
N GLY A 113 8.48 3.81 -26.72
CA GLY A 113 8.02 2.76 -27.65
C GLY A 113 6.97 1.81 -27.06
N ILE A 114 6.37 2.16 -25.91
CA ILE A 114 5.43 1.31 -25.19
C ILE A 114 3.99 1.70 -25.56
N LYS A 115 3.21 0.74 -26.06
CA LYS A 115 1.79 0.88 -26.39
C LYS A 115 0.99 -0.08 -25.53
N ILE A 116 0.42 0.44 -24.44
CA ILE A 116 -0.39 -0.31 -23.49
C ILE A 116 -1.73 0.40 -23.31
N GLU A 117 -2.79 -0.39 -23.18
CA GLU A 117 -4.12 0.10 -22.81
C GLU A 117 -4.47 -0.36 -21.39
N ILE A 118 -5.16 0.49 -20.63
CA ILE A 118 -5.68 0.16 -19.31
C ILE A 118 -7.15 0.56 -19.22
N ASN A 119 -7.90 -0.07 -18.31
CA ASN A 119 -9.22 0.44 -17.94
C ASN A 119 -9.06 1.80 -17.22
N LEU A 120 -9.60 2.86 -17.80
CA LEU A 120 -9.48 4.24 -17.28
C LEU A 120 -10.41 4.57 -16.11
N MET A 121 -11.29 3.66 -15.69
CA MET A 121 -12.16 3.86 -14.54
C MET A 121 -11.41 3.55 -13.24
N PRO A 122 -11.29 4.47 -12.28
CA PRO A 122 -10.76 4.16 -10.95
C PRO A 122 -11.51 3.00 -10.29
N GLN A 123 -10.83 2.27 -9.41
CA GLN A 123 -11.40 1.19 -8.60
C GLN A 123 -11.25 1.54 -7.12
N GLU A 124 -12.11 0.95 -6.27
CA GLU A 124 -12.01 1.06 -4.81
C GLU A 124 -12.04 2.51 -4.29
N VAL A 125 -12.77 3.38 -4.99
CA VAL A 125 -13.07 4.76 -4.58
C VAL A 125 -14.55 5.05 -4.70
N SER A 126 -15.04 5.93 -3.83
CA SER A 126 -16.40 6.49 -3.93
C SER A 126 -16.52 7.39 -5.16
N ASP A 127 -17.62 7.25 -5.91
CA ASP A 127 -17.98 8.10 -7.06
C ASP A 127 -16.84 8.31 -8.09
N PRO A 128 -16.36 7.25 -8.76
CA PRO A 128 -15.19 7.31 -9.62
C PRO A 128 -15.42 8.20 -10.86
N ILE A 129 -14.51 9.13 -11.10
CA ILE A 129 -14.39 9.87 -12.36
C ILE A 129 -13.31 9.20 -13.21
N PRO A 130 -13.55 8.84 -14.48
CA PRO A 130 -12.51 8.29 -15.35
C PRO A 130 -11.26 9.17 -15.36
N PHE A 131 -10.07 8.57 -15.30
CA PHE A 131 -8.82 9.32 -15.11
C PHE A 131 -8.61 10.41 -16.17
N ASN A 132 -8.97 10.13 -17.43
CA ASN A 132 -8.87 11.07 -18.55
C ASN A 132 -9.97 12.14 -18.60
N LYS A 133 -10.98 12.07 -17.72
CA LYS A 133 -12.07 13.04 -17.61
C LYS A 133 -12.00 13.88 -16.34
N ASP A 134 -11.18 13.49 -15.37
CA ASP A 134 -10.95 14.28 -14.16
C ASP A 134 -9.97 15.42 -14.44
N VAL A 135 -10.54 16.53 -14.91
CA VAL A 135 -9.85 17.78 -15.28
C VAL A 135 -9.68 18.75 -14.11
N LYS A 136 -10.10 18.38 -12.89
CA LYS A 136 -10.00 19.27 -11.73
C LYS A 136 -8.54 19.45 -11.32
N GLN A 137 -8.07 20.69 -11.31
CA GLN A 137 -6.73 21.04 -10.85
C GLN A 137 -6.57 20.76 -9.35
N ARG A 138 -5.45 20.13 -8.98
CA ARG A 138 -5.13 19.78 -7.59
C ARG A 138 -3.74 20.26 -7.21
N THR A 139 -3.63 20.79 -6.00
CA THR A 139 -2.35 21.19 -5.44
C THR A 139 -1.52 19.97 -5.07
N TYR A 140 -0.29 19.94 -5.56
CA TYR A 140 0.72 18.95 -5.18
C TYR A 140 1.77 19.58 -4.27
N SER A 141 1.78 19.19 -3.00
CA SER A 141 2.82 19.59 -2.06
C SER A 141 3.96 18.58 -2.07
N GLN A 142 5.12 19.01 -2.57
CA GLN A 142 6.34 18.22 -2.56
C GLN A 142 6.72 17.77 -1.13
N ALA A 143 6.62 18.69 -0.17
CA ALA A 143 6.91 18.41 1.24
C ALA A 143 5.98 17.34 1.83
N LEU A 144 4.66 17.44 1.59
CA LEU A 144 3.71 16.45 2.11
C LEU A 144 3.82 15.09 1.41
N ALA A 145 4.08 15.08 0.09
CA ALA A 145 4.33 13.83 -0.63
C ALA A 145 5.61 13.13 -0.14
N ASN A 146 6.66 13.88 0.15
CA ASN A 146 7.89 13.34 0.74
C ASN A 146 7.67 12.84 2.18
N ALA A 147 6.93 13.60 3.00
CA ALA A 147 6.56 13.19 4.36
C ALA A 147 5.75 11.87 4.34
N TRP A 148 4.74 11.78 3.46
CA TRP A 148 3.97 10.57 3.23
C TRP A 148 4.86 9.37 2.85
N TRP A 149 5.80 9.56 1.91
CA TRP A 149 6.73 8.50 1.53
C TRP A 149 7.66 8.07 2.67
N ARG A 150 8.18 9.02 3.47
CA ARG A 150 9.01 8.70 4.64
C ARG A 150 8.25 7.85 5.66
N ILE A 151 6.95 8.11 5.85
CA ILE A 151 6.09 7.26 6.68
C ILE A 151 6.01 5.85 6.09
N LEU A 152 5.78 5.70 4.78
CA LEU A 152 5.80 4.39 4.12
C LEU A 152 7.12 3.65 4.32
N VAL A 153 8.26 4.33 4.18
CA VAL A 153 9.60 3.76 4.39
C VAL A 153 9.77 3.26 5.83
N SER A 154 9.41 4.09 6.81
CA SER A 154 9.53 3.73 8.23
C SER A 154 8.59 2.59 8.61
N SER A 155 7.34 2.61 8.13
CA SER A 155 6.39 1.51 8.25
C SER A 155 6.90 0.21 7.63
N TYR A 156 7.44 0.28 6.41
CA TYR A 156 7.97 -0.87 5.69
C TYR A 156 9.15 -1.52 6.42
N ARG A 157 10.04 -0.74 7.04
CA ARG A 157 11.16 -1.29 7.83
C ARG A 157 10.65 -2.14 8.99
N VAL A 158 9.59 -1.71 9.67
CA VAL A 158 8.98 -2.47 10.77
C VAL A 158 8.20 -3.67 10.25
N MET A 159 7.39 -3.48 9.20
CA MET A 159 6.65 -4.56 8.54
C MET A 159 7.59 -5.64 8.00
N GLN A 160 8.76 -5.30 7.45
CA GLN A 160 9.73 -6.29 6.98
C GLN A 160 10.25 -7.18 8.13
N ARG A 161 10.52 -6.62 9.31
CA ARG A 161 10.89 -7.40 10.51
C ARG A 161 9.78 -8.36 10.94
N TYR A 162 8.53 -7.92 10.82
CA TYR A 162 7.35 -8.72 11.12
C TYR A 162 7.14 -9.81 10.06
N HIS A 163 7.14 -9.44 8.77
CA HIS A 163 7.01 -10.30 7.59
C HIS A 163 8.00 -11.47 7.60
N ALA A 164 9.29 -11.19 7.87
CA ALA A 164 10.36 -12.18 7.86
C ALA A 164 10.20 -13.34 8.87
N LYS A 165 9.28 -13.22 9.82
CA LYS A 165 9.00 -14.27 10.81
C LYS A 165 7.89 -15.22 10.39
N PHE A 166 7.14 -14.95 9.33
CA PHE A 166 6.05 -15.81 8.90
C PHE A 166 6.57 -16.94 7.99
N ASN A 167 6.27 -18.18 8.35
CA ASN A 167 6.69 -19.37 7.59
C ASN A 167 5.63 -19.82 6.57
N GLY A 168 4.43 -19.24 6.62
CA GLY A 168 3.35 -19.55 5.69
C GLY A 168 3.40 -18.71 4.41
N LYS A 169 2.30 -18.74 3.66
CA LYS A 169 2.15 -17.96 2.43
C LYS A 169 1.95 -16.48 2.76
N THR A 170 2.85 -15.64 2.26
CA THR A 170 2.78 -14.18 2.42
C THR A 170 3.35 -13.49 1.17
N PRO A 171 2.54 -12.71 0.43
CA PRO A 171 3.05 -11.92 -0.69
C PRO A 171 3.94 -10.78 -0.19
N PRO A 172 4.84 -10.24 -1.02
CA PRO A 172 5.72 -9.16 -0.60
C PRO A 172 4.94 -7.93 -0.11
N VAL A 173 5.47 -7.27 0.93
CA VAL A 173 4.92 -6.01 1.45
C VAL A 173 4.93 -4.96 0.34
N GLY A 174 3.78 -4.32 0.11
CA GLY A 174 3.65 -3.35 -0.99
C GLY A 174 2.42 -2.45 -0.85
N LEU A 175 2.44 -1.34 -1.59
CA LEU A 175 1.32 -0.40 -1.62
C LEU A 175 0.26 -0.90 -2.60
N MET A 176 -0.95 -1.15 -2.09
CA MET A 176 -2.13 -1.39 -2.91
C MET A 176 -2.63 -0.05 -3.45
N TRP A 177 -2.50 0.16 -4.76
CA TRP A 177 -2.89 1.42 -5.38
C TRP A 177 -4.41 1.62 -5.45
N GLY A 178 -5.20 0.53 -5.44
CA GLY A 178 -6.66 0.60 -5.40
C GLY A 178 -7.17 1.26 -4.13
N THR A 179 -6.74 0.74 -2.98
CA THR A 179 -7.12 1.19 -1.63
C THR A 179 -6.20 2.26 -1.02
N PHE A 180 -5.06 2.57 -1.67
CA PHE A 180 -4.09 3.59 -1.25
C PHE A 180 -3.45 3.37 0.12
N ASP A 181 -3.09 2.12 0.40
CA ASP A 181 -2.53 1.68 1.67
C ASP A 181 -1.38 0.69 1.46
N LEU A 182 -0.47 0.66 2.44
CA LEU A 182 0.60 -0.32 2.53
C LEU A 182 0.08 -1.55 3.25
N ARG A 183 0.32 -2.75 2.73
CA ARG A 183 -0.13 -4.00 3.36
C ARG A 183 0.96 -5.05 3.54
N ASP A 184 0.77 -5.89 4.56
CA ASP A 184 1.44 -7.18 4.76
C ASP A 184 0.35 -8.22 5.10
N ALA A 185 0.16 -9.17 4.19
CA ALA A 185 -0.89 -10.19 4.28
C ALA A 185 -0.29 -11.56 4.59
N ARG A 186 -0.94 -12.29 5.49
CA ARG A 186 -0.58 -13.66 5.85
C ARG A 186 -1.74 -14.58 5.56
N TYR A 187 -1.45 -15.73 4.97
CA TYR A 187 -2.44 -16.73 4.60
C TYR A 187 -2.13 -18.06 5.28
N GLN A 188 -3.16 -18.68 5.84
CA GLN A 188 -3.04 -20.01 6.45
C GLN A 188 -3.10 -21.14 5.42
N GLY A 189 -3.64 -20.90 4.23
CA GLY A 189 -3.89 -21.93 3.22
C GLY A 189 -5.26 -22.60 3.31
N VAL A 190 -6.17 -22.11 4.16
CA VAL A 190 -7.55 -22.62 4.25
C VAL A 190 -8.44 -21.83 3.28
N PRO A 191 -9.07 -22.45 2.28
CA PRO A 191 -9.89 -21.74 1.29
C PRO A 191 -11.13 -21.07 1.90
N VAL A 192 -11.48 -19.88 1.39
CA VAL A 192 -12.72 -19.17 1.70
C VAL A 192 -13.64 -19.13 0.46
N PRO A 193 -14.92 -19.50 0.58
CA PRO A 193 -15.85 -19.50 -0.55
C PRO A 193 -16.00 -18.15 -1.27
N ALA A 194 -16.14 -18.21 -2.59
CA ALA A 194 -16.42 -17.08 -3.48
C ALA A 194 -17.88 -16.61 -3.44
N THR A 195 -18.43 -16.42 -2.24
CA THR A 195 -19.84 -16.08 -2.00
C THR A 195 -19.97 -14.88 -1.06
N GLY A 196 -21.15 -14.24 -1.03
CA GLY A 196 -21.39 -13.08 -0.18
C GLY A 196 -20.47 -11.92 -0.53
N ILE A 197 -19.77 -11.36 0.47
CA ILE A 197 -18.81 -10.25 0.27
C ILE A 197 -17.65 -10.60 -0.69
N ASN A 198 -17.37 -11.89 -0.89
CA ASN A 198 -16.34 -12.38 -1.81
C ASN A 198 -16.88 -12.74 -3.20
N ALA A 199 -18.12 -12.39 -3.54
CA ALA A 199 -18.66 -12.66 -4.87
C ALA A 199 -18.02 -11.78 -5.96
N GLU A 200 -17.62 -10.56 -5.60
CA GLU A 200 -17.04 -9.56 -6.50
C GLU A 200 -15.62 -9.93 -6.94
N TYR A 201 -15.25 -9.56 -8.17
CA TYR A 201 -14.02 -10.02 -8.83
C TYR A 201 -12.73 -9.72 -8.04
N ILE A 202 -12.61 -8.53 -7.44
CA ILE A 202 -11.42 -8.15 -6.68
C ILE A 202 -11.30 -9.02 -5.42
N ARG A 203 -12.34 -9.00 -4.56
CA ARG A 203 -12.37 -9.73 -3.29
C ARG A 203 -12.29 -11.24 -3.48
N ARG A 204 -12.97 -11.80 -4.49
CA ARG A 204 -12.90 -13.23 -4.82
C ARG A 204 -11.48 -13.71 -5.10
N ASN A 205 -10.64 -12.86 -5.66
CA ASN A 205 -9.26 -13.22 -5.99
C ASN A 205 -8.27 -12.78 -4.89
N ALA A 206 -8.62 -11.80 -4.06
CA ALA A 206 -7.79 -11.28 -2.96
C ALA A 206 -7.92 -12.06 -1.65
N MET A 207 -9.16 -12.47 -1.31
CA MET A 207 -9.57 -12.97 0.01
C MET A 207 -10.18 -14.38 -0.09
N ASN A 208 -9.66 -15.22 -1.00
CA ASN A 208 -10.08 -16.62 -1.23
C ASN A 208 -9.42 -17.64 -0.30
N GLU A 209 -8.63 -17.19 0.66
CA GLU A 209 -8.03 -18.00 1.72
C GLU A 209 -8.16 -17.23 3.06
N THR A 210 -8.16 -17.94 4.18
CA THR A 210 -8.15 -17.30 5.50
C THR A 210 -6.91 -16.44 5.62
N GLN A 211 -7.11 -15.21 6.10
CA GLN A 211 -6.05 -14.21 6.14
C GLN A 211 -6.05 -13.40 7.44
N ILE A 212 -4.85 -12.98 7.82
CA ILE A 212 -4.62 -11.91 8.77
C ILE A 212 -3.78 -10.89 8.02
N GLU A 213 -4.30 -9.66 7.89
CA GLU A 213 -3.63 -8.60 7.15
C GLU A 213 -3.44 -7.40 8.07
N VAL A 214 -2.24 -6.83 8.00
CA VAL A 214 -1.89 -5.58 8.66
C VAL A 214 -1.50 -4.56 7.61
N GLY A 215 -1.70 -3.28 7.91
CA GLY A 215 -1.33 -2.24 6.97
C GLY A 215 -1.30 -0.85 7.55
N TRP A 216 -1.10 0.13 6.67
CA TRP A 216 -1.10 1.55 6.99
C TRP A 216 -1.81 2.34 5.88
N TRP A 217 -2.69 3.26 6.25
CA TRP A 217 -3.33 4.19 5.33
C TRP A 217 -3.13 5.65 5.74
N SER A 218 -3.30 6.55 4.76
CA SER A 218 -3.19 8.00 4.96
C SER A 218 -4.42 8.63 5.63
N GLY A 219 -5.52 7.89 5.72
CA GLY A 219 -6.82 8.31 6.23
C GLY A 219 -7.86 8.38 5.11
N ASN A 220 -9.13 8.45 5.49
CA ASN A 220 -10.26 8.60 4.57
C ASN A 220 -11.39 9.41 5.25
N GLU A 221 -12.52 9.59 4.58
CA GLU A 221 -13.65 10.37 5.12
C GLU A 221 -14.21 9.81 6.43
N ASN A 222 -14.19 8.48 6.61
CA ASN A 222 -14.67 7.81 7.82
C ASN A 222 -13.63 7.78 8.96
N HIS A 223 -12.34 7.87 8.62
CA HIS A 223 -11.23 7.97 9.57
C HIS A 223 -10.22 9.01 9.07
N PRO A 224 -10.47 10.32 9.29
CA PRO A 224 -9.74 11.43 8.65
C PRO A 224 -8.39 11.72 9.32
N ARG A 225 -7.59 10.67 9.50
CA ARG A 225 -6.23 10.69 10.06
C ARG A 225 -5.46 9.44 9.64
N PRO A 226 -4.13 9.48 9.48
CA PRO A 226 -3.36 8.29 9.15
C PRO A 226 -3.37 7.28 10.30
N ALA A 227 -3.42 5.99 9.97
CA ALA A 227 -3.45 4.93 10.97
C ALA A 227 -2.92 3.61 10.43
N TYR A 228 -2.46 2.77 11.35
CA TYR A 228 -2.22 1.36 11.12
C TYR A 228 -3.46 0.55 11.43
N TYR A 229 -3.63 -0.55 10.71
CA TYR A 229 -4.77 -1.43 10.89
C TYR A 229 -4.35 -2.89 10.94
N SER A 230 -5.23 -3.72 11.49
CA SER A 230 -5.13 -5.18 11.43
C SER A 230 -6.51 -5.80 11.41
N PHE A 231 -6.75 -6.72 10.49
CA PHE A 231 -8.01 -7.48 10.45
C PHE A 231 -7.74 -8.96 10.20
N THR A 232 -8.68 -9.79 10.65
CA THR A 232 -8.70 -11.23 10.38
C THR A 232 -9.92 -11.54 9.54
N TYR A 233 -9.73 -12.32 8.49
CA TYR A 233 -10.81 -12.71 7.60
C TYR A 233 -10.82 -14.22 7.33
N PRO A 234 -11.98 -14.91 7.45
CA PRO A 234 -13.23 -14.40 8.03
C PRO A 234 -13.04 -13.93 9.48
N GLN A 235 -13.81 -12.92 9.90
CA GLN A 235 -13.67 -12.35 11.24
C GLN A 235 -14.07 -13.41 12.29
N PRO A 236 -13.15 -13.84 13.18
CA PRO A 236 -13.46 -14.86 14.17
C PRO A 236 -14.27 -14.26 15.32
N LYS A 237 -15.11 -15.10 15.94
CA LYS A 237 -15.98 -14.66 17.03
C LYS A 237 -15.14 -14.24 18.24
N GLY A 238 -15.44 -13.05 18.76
CA GLY A 238 -14.85 -12.52 19.98
C GLY A 238 -13.47 -11.88 19.83
N ILE A 239 -13.01 -11.69 18.59
CA ILE A 239 -11.75 -10.99 18.32
C ILE A 239 -11.76 -9.57 18.91
N GLU A 240 -12.91 -8.92 18.95
CA GLU A 240 -13.10 -7.56 19.45
C GLU A 240 -12.86 -7.42 20.97
N GLN A 241 -12.84 -8.54 21.73
CA GLN A 241 -12.47 -8.54 23.15
C GLN A 241 -10.99 -8.82 23.41
N SER A 242 -10.18 -9.02 22.36
CA SER A 242 -8.77 -9.35 22.51
C SER A 242 -7.97 -8.17 23.10
N LEU A 243 -7.11 -8.48 24.06
CA LEU A 243 -6.16 -7.51 24.59
C LEU A 243 -4.98 -7.38 23.62
N ILE A 244 -4.86 -6.22 22.99
CA ILE A 244 -3.78 -5.88 22.07
C ILE A 244 -2.86 -4.80 22.66
N LYS A 245 -1.71 -4.60 22.03
CA LYS A 245 -0.69 -3.61 22.40
C LYS A 245 -0.36 -2.73 21.19
N PRO A 246 0.24 -1.55 21.37
CA PRO A 246 0.42 -0.83 22.64
C PRO A 246 -0.94 -0.39 23.22
N SER A 247 -0.96 0.21 24.41
CA SER A 247 -2.21 0.64 25.06
C SER A 247 -3.02 1.67 24.28
N ALA A 248 -2.39 2.36 23.32
CA ALA A 248 -3.06 3.27 22.39
C ALA A 248 -3.84 2.55 21.27
N ALA A 249 -3.53 1.27 21.00
CA ALA A 249 -4.24 0.47 20.01
C ALA A 249 -5.59 0.01 20.54
N ARG A 250 -6.57 -0.12 19.64
CA ARG A 250 -7.96 -0.44 19.99
C ARG A 250 -8.66 -1.24 18.91
N TRP A 251 -9.77 -1.89 19.27
CA TRP A 251 -10.76 -2.35 18.30
C TRP A 251 -11.64 -1.18 17.86
N ASP A 252 -11.88 -1.06 16.56
CA ASP A 252 -12.84 -0.13 15.99
C ASP A 252 -14.06 -0.89 15.48
N SER A 253 -15.17 -0.80 16.21
CA SER A 253 -16.41 -1.50 15.88
C SER A 253 -17.09 -1.00 14.61
N SER A 254 -16.81 0.22 14.17
CA SER A 254 -17.40 0.77 12.94
C SER A 254 -16.74 0.18 11.70
N MET A 255 -15.42 -0.05 11.78
CA MET A 255 -14.64 -0.62 10.67
C MET A 255 -14.47 -2.14 10.78
N GLY A 256 -14.69 -2.73 11.96
CA GLY A 256 -14.52 -4.18 12.17
C GLY A 256 -13.06 -4.63 12.17
N LEU A 257 -12.15 -3.80 12.68
CA LEU A 257 -10.71 -4.03 12.67
C LEU A 257 -10.00 -3.40 13.86
N PHE A 258 -8.77 -3.80 14.13
CA PHE A 258 -7.91 -3.12 15.09
C PHE A 258 -7.24 -1.90 14.45
N VAL A 259 -7.08 -0.83 15.22
CA VAL A 259 -6.47 0.44 14.78
C VAL A 259 -5.42 0.89 15.78
N LEU A 260 -4.31 1.42 15.26
CA LEU A 260 -3.35 2.26 15.98
C LEU A 260 -3.14 3.55 15.20
N ASP A 261 -3.50 4.69 15.78
CA ASP A 261 -3.38 5.97 15.07
C ASP A 261 -1.91 6.33 14.85
N TYR A 262 -1.59 6.84 13.67
CA TYR A 262 -0.20 7.18 13.31
C TYR A 262 0.41 8.20 14.26
N ALA A 263 -0.40 9.15 14.75
CA ALA A 263 0.04 10.17 15.70
C ALA A 263 0.57 9.57 17.02
N ASP A 264 0.05 8.41 17.45
CA ASP A 264 0.52 7.74 18.67
C ASP A 264 1.90 7.10 18.44
N VAL A 265 2.11 6.50 17.26
CA VAL A 265 3.42 5.99 16.84
C VAL A 265 4.43 7.12 16.66
N GLN A 266 4.01 8.21 16.00
CA GLN A 266 4.85 9.37 15.72
C GLN A 266 5.32 10.11 16.99
N LYS A 267 4.49 10.14 18.04
CA LYS A 267 4.82 10.77 19.34
C LYS A 267 5.50 9.81 20.33
N SER A 268 5.57 8.53 20.00
CA SER A 268 6.22 7.54 20.87
C SER A 268 7.72 7.75 20.93
N GLU A 269 8.31 7.57 22.12
CA GLU A 269 9.76 7.50 22.29
C GLU A 269 10.38 6.29 21.55
N ASN A 270 9.57 5.26 21.26
CA ASN A 270 9.99 4.02 20.61
C ASN A 270 9.05 3.65 19.44
N SER A 271 8.84 4.57 18.49
CA SER A 271 7.90 4.41 17.37
C SER A 271 7.96 3.06 16.65
N GLU A 272 9.16 2.58 16.32
CA GLU A 272 9.32 1.28 15.63
C GLU A 272 8.87 0.09 16.48
N GLU A 273 9.13 0.13 17.79
CA GLU A 273 8.78 -0.96 18.71
C GLU A 273 7.29 -0.97 19.03
N ASP A 274 6.68 0.20 19.22
CA ASP A 274 5.23 0.32 19.43
C ASP A 274 4.45 -0.18 18.21
N LEU A 275 4.88 0.19 17.00
CA LEU A 275 4.30 -0.36 15.78
C LEU A 275 4.50 -1.87 15.71
N TYR A 276 5.71 -2.37 15.98
CA TYR A 276 5.99 -3.81 15.95
C TYR A 276 5.12 -4.59 16.95
N MET A 277 4.93 -4.07 18.17
CA MET A 277 4.02 -4.64 19.17
C MET A 277 2.56 -4.69 18.70
N PHE A 278 2.11 -3.69 17.95
CA PHE A 278 0.78 -3.70 17.33
C PHE A 278 0.64 -4.82 16.30
N LEU A 279 1.59 -4.95 15.38
CA LEU A 279 1.56 -6.02 14.36
C LEU A 279 1.56 -7.40 15.02
N GLN A 280 2.41 -7.62 16.03
CA GLN A 280 2.50 -8.90 16.72
C GLN A 280 1.27 -9.23 17.56
N SER A 281 0.77 -8.28 18.35
CA SER A 281 -0.35 -8.53 19.27
C SER A 281 -1.67 -8.75 18.52
N THR A 282 -1.89 -8.03 17.41
CA THR A 282 -3.08 -8.22 16.58
C THR A 282 -3.02 -9.53 15.78
N TYR A 283 -1.84 -9.94 15.28
CA TYR A 283 -1.65 -11.27 14.72
C TYR A 283 -1.96 -12.36 15.75
N LYS A 284 -1.44 -12.23 16.97
CA LYS A 284 -1.71 -13.17 18.06
C LYS A 284 -3.22 -13.28 18.31
N ALA A 285 -3.90 -12.14 18.47
CA ALA A 285 -5.35 -12.11 18.65
C ALA A 285 -6.10 -12.82 17.50
N GLY A 286 -5.80 -12.45 16.26
CA GLY A 286 -6.43 -13.05 15.07
C GLY A 286 -6.19 -14.56 14.97
N SER A 287 -4.93 -14.97 15.09
CA SER A 287 -4.52 -16.38 14.96
C SER A 287 -5.06 -17.27 16.09
N GLU A 288 -5.13 -16.79 17.33
CA GLU A 288 -5.70 -17.53 18.45
C GLU A 288 -7.24 -17.66 18.31
N CYS A 289 -7.94 -16.57 17.99
CA CYS A 289 -9.39 -16.58 17.78
C CYS A 289 -9.81 -17.41 16.56
N ALA A 290 -9.00 -17.41 15.49
CA ALA A 290 -9.23 -18.19 14.28
C ALA A 290 -8.63 -19.62 14.33
N GLN A 291 -8.00 -20.01 15.44
CA GLN A 291 -7.39 -21.33 15.64
C GLN A 291 -6.34 -21.69 14.57
N TRP A 292 -5.51 -20.72 14.19
CA TRP A 292 -4.40 -20.96 13.26
C TRP A 292 -3.31 -21.84 13.89
N GLU A 293 -2.55 -22.53 13.03
CA GLU A 293 -1.41 -23.33 13.46
C GLU A 293 -0.30 -22.45 14.07
N LYS A 294 0.23 -22.88 15.22
CA LYS A 294 1.22 -22.10 15.99
C LYS A 294 2.59 -22.02 15.31
N GLU A 295 2.90 -22.98 14.44
CA GLU A 295 4.22 -23.12 13.81
C GLU A 295 4.43 -22.20 12.58
N LEU A 296 3.39 -21.43 12.22
CA LEU A 296 3.45 -20.45 11.13
C LEU A 296 4.31 -19.23 11.45
N VAL A 297 4.82 -19.09 12.69
CA VAL A 297 5.76 -18.01 13.06
C VAL A 297 7.07 -18.61 13.56
N GLY A 298 8.15 -18.32 12.85
CA GLY A 298 9.51 -18.73 13.17
C GLY A 298 10.36 -17.63 13.84
N SER A 299 11.67 -17.92 13.93
CA SER A 299 12.65 -17.00 14.52
C SER A 299 12.93 -15.76 13.67
N GLY A 300 12.68 -15.84 12.35
CA GLY A 300 13.08 -14.83 11.37
C GLY A 300 14.60 -14.76 11.15
N LYS A 301 15.33 -15.84 11.48
CA LYS A 301 16.77 -15.94 11.27
C LYS A 301 17.09 -17.17 10.39
N PRO A 302 18.10 -17.09 9.51
CA PRO A 302 18.62 -18.28 8.83
C PRO A 302 19.05 -19.33 9.85
N VAL A 303 18.81 -20.61 9.52
CA VAL A 303 19.25 -21.78 10.28
C VAL A 303 20.58 -22.27 9.74
#